data_AF-A0A0S8DE98-F1
#
_entry.id   AF-A0A0S8DE98-F1
#
_cell.length_a   1.000
_cell.length_b   1.000
_cell.length_c   1.000
_cell.angle_alpha   90.00
_cell.angle_beta   90.00
_cell.angle_gamma   90.00
#
_symmetry.space_group_name_H-M   'P 1'
#
loop_
_entity.id
_entity.type
_entity.pdbx_description
1 polymer ?
#
loop_
_entity_poly.entity_id
_entity_poly.type
_entity_poly.pdbx_seq_one_letter_code
_entity_poly.pdbx_strand_id
1 'polypeptide(L)'
;MLKRKTTLSALAVLVIVGLLLVGQSLSQPGQRGDGQQGQRGQRGGPGGGQFDPAQFRQRMEDRLREQLGATEQEWKVLGPRVVKVQELSRQVGGGGMFGRGGFGGRGGFGGRGGGPGGPGGGRAGAPAREQTAVEKAQEQLRTVLDNTASTPDQIKTSLTALRTAREKAKQQLAAAQKDLREIVTIRQEAVLVMMGTLD
;
A
#
# COMPACT_ATOMS: atom_id res chain seq x y z
N MET A 1 -41.83 8.52 -41.05
CA MET A 1 -42.35 7.57 -40.05
C MET A 1 -42.65 6.24 -40.70
N LEU A 2 -41.83 5.21 -40.47
CA LEU A 2 -42.20 3.79 -40.64
C LEU A 2 -41.01 2.92 -40.19
N LYS A 3 -41.21 2.03 -39.20
CA LYS A 3 -40.63 0.67 -39.16
C LYS A 3 -41.29 -0.18 -38.06
N ARG A 4 -41.80 -1.34 -38.49
CA ARG A 4 -42.52 -2.41 -37.76
C ARG A 4 -41.51 -3.26 -36.94
N LYS A 5 -41.76 -3.51 -35.64
CA LYS A 5 -42.31 -4.74 -34.97
C LYS A 5 -41.51 -6.08 -35.10
N THR A 6 -40.95 -6.50 -33.94
CA THR A 6 -40.97 -7.82 -33.23
C THR A 6 -40.37 -9.11 -33.81
N THR A 7 -39.54 -9.83 -33.00
CA THR A 7 -39.66 -11.23 -32.44
C THR A 7 -38.26 -11.83 -32.13
N LEU A 8 -37.88 -12.16 -30.88
CA LEU A 8 -38.02 -13.43 -30.10
C LEU A 8 -37.07 -14.61 -30.47
N SER A 9 -36.25 -14.99 -29.47
CA SER A 9 -35.86 -16.36 -29.03
C SER A 9 -34.93 -17.28 -29.85
N ALA A 10 -33.88 -17.82 -29.20
CA ALA A 10 -33.67 -19.28 -29.01
C ALA A 10 -32.39 -19.61 -28.19
N LEU A 11 -32.58 -20.43 -27.16
CA LEU A 11 -31.59 -21.20 -26.39
C LEU A 11 -31.04 -22.36 -27.23
N ALA A 12 -29.78 -22.77 -27.00
CA ALA A 12 -29.32 -24.13 -27.32
C ALA A 12 -28.30 -24.63 -26.28
N VAL A 13 -28.68 -25.71 -25.59
CA VAL A 13 -27.91 -26.53 -24.64
C VAL A 13 -27.31 -27.70 -25.40
N LEU A 14 -26.06 -28.10 -25.14
CA LEU A 14 -25.68 -29.52 -25.23
C LEU A 14 -24.44 -29.88 -24.40
N VAL A 15 -24.62 -30.95 -23.63
CA VAL A 15 -23.74 -31.60 -22.65
C VAL A 15 -22.93 -32.70 -23.32
N ILE A 16 -21.64 -32.87 -22.98
CA ILE A 16 -20.93 -34.15 -23.11
C ILE A 16 -20.06 -34.40 -21.86
N VAL A 17 -20.25 -35.57 -21.25
CA VAL A 17 -19.57 -36.13 -20.08
C VAL A 17 -18.77 -37.37 -20.52
N GLY A 18 -17.64 -37.64 -19.84
CA GLY A 18 -16.92 -38.94 -19.84
C GLY A 18 -15.46 -38.78 -20.28
N LEU A 19 -14.43 -39.42 -19.71
CA LEU A 19 -14.34 -40.56 -18.79
C LEU A 19 -12.91 -40.61 -18.21
N LEU A 20 -12.78 -41.10 -16.97
CA LEU A 20 -11.53 -41.40 -16.25
C LEU A 20 -10.69 -42.47 -16.94
N LEU A 21 -9.35 -42.35 -16.96
CA LEU A 21 -8.42 -43.48 -16.93
C LEU A 21 -7.12 -43.13 -16.21
N VAL A 22 -6.83 -43.95 -15.20
CA VAL A 22 -5.59 -44.03 -14.41
C VAL A 22 -4.50 -44.68 -15.25
N GLY A 23 -3.31 -44.07 -15.29
CA GLY A 23 -2.10 -44.66 -15.87
C GLY A 23 -0.91 -44.39 -14.95
N GLN A 24 -0.75 -45.23 -13.92
CA GLN A 24 0.49 -45.36 -13.15
C GLN A 24 1.26 -46.57 -13.68
N SER A 25 2.59 -46.52 -13.49
CA SER A 25 3.60 -47.56 -13.76
C SER A 25 4.15 -47.66 -15.20
N LEU A 26 5.42 -47.29 -15.38
CA LEU A 26 6.53 -48.24 -15.49
C LEU A 26 7.86 -47.48 -15.51
N SER A 27 8.77 -47.91 -14.62
CA SER A 27 10.13 -47.46 -14.45
C SER A 27 10.99 -47.76 -15.69
N GLN A 28 11.91 -46.87 -16.07
CA GLN A 28 13.21 -47.28 -16.60
C GLN A 28 14.34 -46.31 -16.17
N PRO A 29 15.58 -46.83 -16.01
CA PRO A 29 16.60 -46.30 -15.10
C PRO A 29 17.68 -45.47 -15.82
N GLY A 30 18.35 -44.63 -15.02
CA GLY A 30 19.72 -44.15 -15.17
C GLY A 30 20.30 -43.94 -16.57
N GLN A 31 20.47 -42.66 -16.95
CA GLN A 31 21.69 -42.23 -17.62
C GLN A 31 22.04 -40.81 -17.19
N ARG A 32 23.05 -40.71 -16.30
CA ARG A 32 23.84 -39.50 -16.12
C ARG A 32 24.59 -39.28 -17.44
N GLY A 33 24.26 -38.20 -18.12
CA GLY A 33 25.00 -37.70 -19.26
C GLY A 33 24.96 -36.18 -19.21
N ASP A 34 26.13 -35.58 -19.02
CA ASP A 34 26.39 -34.16 -19.11
C ASP A 34 25.71 -33.54 -20.33
N GLY A 35 24.69 -32.73 -20.05
CA GLY A 35 23.95 -31.97 -21.05
C GLY A 35 23.83 -30.54 -20.56
N GLN A 36 24.62 -29.67 -21.19
CA GLN A 36 24.40 -28.23 -21.37
C GLN A 36 23.18 -27.69 -20.59
N GLN A 37 23.42 -27.07 -19.43
CA GLN A 37 22.48 -26.09 -18.90
C GLN A 37 22.56 -24.86 -19.79
N GLY A 38 21.82 -24.94 -20.90
CA GLY A 38 21.53 -23.84 -21.78
C GLY A 38 20.98 -22.67 -21.00
N GLN A 39 21.27 -21.48 -21.53
CA GLN A 39 20.64 -20.23 -21.15
C GLN A 39 19.13 -20.43 -20.96
N ARG A 40 18.67 -20.42 -19.70
CA ARG A 40 17.33 -19.91 -19.41
C ARG A 40 17.46 -18.42 -19.17
N GLY A 41 17.40 -17.70 -20.28
CA GLY A 41 16.99 -16.31 -20.27
C GLY A 41 15.67 -16.13 -19.53
N GLN A 42 15.58 -14.97 -18.88
CA GLN A 42 14.38 -14.20 -18.60
C GLN A 42 13.19 -14.92 -17.94
N ARG A 43 13.02 -14.61 -16.64
CA ARG A 43 11.77 -13.97 -16.23
C ARG A 43 12.03 -12.94 -15.13
N GLY A 44 12.81 -11.92 -15.47
CA GLY A 44 12.58 -10.60 -14.88
C GLY A 44 11.18 -10.20 -15.33
N GLY A 45 10.23 -10.17 -14.41
CA GLY A 45 8.86 -9.77 -14.72
C GLY A 45 8.81 -8.38 -15.37
N PRO A 46 7.77 -8.07 -16.17
CA PRO A 46 7.57 -6.74 -16.73
C PRO A 46 7.34 -5.74 -15.58
N GLY A 47 8.42 -5.15 -15.07
CA GLY A 47 8.37 -4.27 -13.91
C GLY A 47 9.70 -3.66 -13.48
N GLY A 48 10.79 -3.89 -14.22
CA GLY A 48 12.11 -3.31 -13.96
C GLY A 48 12.38 -1.98 -14.67
N GLY A 49 11.33 -1.23 -15.07
CA GLY A 49 11.52 0.12 -15.59
C GLY A 49 11.95 1.06 -14.46
N GLN A 50 12.83 2.03 -14.75
CA GLN A 50 13.18 3.10 -13.81
C GLN A 50 11.88 3.78 -13.34
N PHE A 51 11.44 3.44 -12.12
CA PHE A 51 10.30 4.09 -11.49
C PHE A 51 10.72 5.51 -11.14
N ASP A 52 10.32 6.47 -11.97
CA ASP A 52 10.47 7.88 -11.66
C ASP A 52 9.44 8.28 -10.59
N PRO A 53 9.87 8.60 -9.36
CA PRO A 53 8.97 8.97 -8.28
C PRO A 53 8.16 10.25 -8.60
N ALA A 54 8.72 11.16 -9.40
CA ALA A 54 8.03 12.39 -9.78
C ALA A 54 6.87 12.09 -10.73
N GLN A 55 7.11 11.28 -11.77
CA GLN A 55 6.04 10.84 -12.67
C GLN A 55 4.98 9.99 -11.96
N PHE A 56 5.36 9.20 -10.97
CA PHE A 56 4.38 8.46 -10.18
C PHE A 56 3.49 9.40 -9.36
N ARG A 57 4.08 10.40 -8.71
CA ARG A 57 3.32 11.43 -7.97
C ARG A 57 2.35 12.16 -8.89
N GLN A 58 2.82 12.60 -10.06
CA GLN A 58 1.98 13.30 -11.04
C GLN A 58 0.81 12.42 -11.49
N ARG A 59 1.07 11.15 -11.85
CA ARG A 59 0.00 10.21 -12.24
C ARG A 59 -1.02 9.95 -11.12
N MET A 60 -0.56 9.91 -9.88
CA MET A 60 -1.46 9.78 -8.72
C MET A 60 -2.31 11.04 -8.54
N GLU A 61 -1.71 12.21 -8.71
CA GLU A 61 -2.38 13.50 -8.62
C GLU A 61 -3.45 13.68 -9.68
N ASP A 62 -3.11 13.40 -10.95
CA ASP A 62 -4.05 13.48 -12.08
C ASP A 62 -5.26 12.56 -11.86
N ARG A 63 -5.03 11.32 -11.41
CA ARG A 63 -6.11 10.38 -11.08
C ARG A 63 -7.01 10.89 -9.96
N LEU A 64 -6.43 11.52 -8.94
CA LEU A 64 -7.17 12.09 -7.82
C LEU A 64 -8.04 13.28 -8.28
N ARG A 65 -7.46 14.18 -9.08
CA ARG A 65 -8.18 15.31 -9.67
C ARG A 65 -9.35 14.84 -10.52
N GLU A 66 -9.13 13.86 -11.40
CA GLU A 66 -10.16 13.27 -12.26
C GLU A 66 -11.28 12.59 -11.46
N GLN A 67 -10.93 11.81 -10.42
CA GLN A 67 -11.92 11.16 -9.55
C GLN A 67 -12.80 12.17 -8.82
N LEU A 68 -12.21 13.29 -8.41
CA LEU A 68 -12.93 14.39 -7.76
C LEU A 68 -13.68 15.28 -8.78
N GLY A 69 -13.49 15.06 -10.08
CA GLY A 69 -14.06 15.89 -11.13
C GLY A 69 -13.65 17.36 -11.01
N ALA A 70 -12.49 17.64 -10.41
CA ALA A 70 -12.03 19.00 -10.16
C ALA A 70 -11.38 19.59 -11.41
N THR A 71 -11.75 20.82 -11.77
CA THR A 71 -11.04 21.60 -12.79
C THR A 71 -9.61 21.90 -12.35
N GLU A 72 -8.75 22.34 -13.28
CA GLU A 72 -7.37 22.71 -12.93
C GLU A 72 -7.33 23.87 -11.93
N GLN A 73 -8.26 24.82 -12.06
CA GLN A 73 -8.37 25.98 -11.17
C GLN A 73 -8.82 25.55 -9.76
N GLU A 74 -9.83 24.69 -9.66
CA GLU A 74 -10.26 24.14 -8.37
C GLU A 74 -9.15 23.29 -7.75
N TRP A 75 -8.44 22.50 -8.55
CA TRP A 75 -7.35 21.65 -8.09
C TRP A 75 -6.18 22.43 -7.48
N LYS A 76 -5.90 23.65 -7.97
CA LYS A 76 -4.89 24.54 -7.37
C LYS A 76 -5.23 24.91 -5.91
N VAL A 77 -6.50 24.88 -5.52
CA VAL A 77 -6.97 25.14 -4.16
C VAL A 77 -7.17 23.84 -3.37
N LEU A 78 -7.85 22.86 -3.98
CA LEU A 78 -8.19 21.58 -3.36
C LEU A 78 -6.98 20.65 -3.16
N GLY A 79 -6.11 20.56 -4.17
CA GLY A 79 -4.97 19.63 -4.22
C GLY A 79 -4.08 19.72 -2.98
N PRO A 80 -3.59 20.93 -2.61
CA PRO A 80 -2.77 21.09 -1.40
C PRO A 80 -3.46 20.62 -0.11
N ARG A 81 -4.79 20.79 0.01
CA ARG A 81 -5.55 20.34 1.19
C ARG A 81 -5.72 18.83 1.23
N VAL A 82 -6.02 18.21 0.09
CA VAL A 82 -6.11 16.75 -0.04
C VAL A 82 -4.75 16.10 0.28
N VAL A 83 -3.66 16.63 -0.28
CA VAL A 83 -2.29 16.16 0.01
C VAL A 83 -1.99 16.29 1.50
N LYS A 84 -2.35 17.43 2.12
CA LYS A 84 -2.14 17.65 3.56
C LYS A 84 -2.85 16.62 4.43
N VAL A 85 -4.12 16.31 4.11
CA VAL A 85 -4.89 15.27 4.82
C VAL A 85 -4.24 13.90 4.64
N GLN A 86 -3.82 13.55 3.42
CA GLN A 86 -3.14 12.26 3.17
C GLN A 86 -1.82 12.15 3.94
N GLU A 87 -1.03 13.22 4.01
CA GLU A 87 0.22 13.25 4.79
C GLU A 87 -0.04 13.07 6.30
N LEU A 88 -1.00 13.82 6.86
CA LEU A 88 -1.38 13.71 8.27
C LEU A 88 -2.01 12.34 8.58
N SER A 89 -2.79 11.79 7.66
CA SER A 89 -3.37 10.45 7.76
C SER A 89 -2.29 9.37 7.82
N ARG A 90 -1.23 9.49 7.01
CA ARG A 90 -0.05 8.60 7.10
C ARG A 90 0.68 8.72 8.44
N GLN A 91 0.75 9.92 9.01
CA GLN A 91 1.37 10.16 10.32
C GLN A 91 0.56 9.51 11.46
N VAL A 92 -0.77 9.59 11.42
CA VAL A 92 -1.65 8.99 12.42
C VAL A 92 -1.76 7.47 12.25
N GLY A 93 -1.90 7.01 11.01
CA GLY A 93 -2.08 5.61 10.64
C GLY A 93 -0.82 4.74 10.75
N GLY A 94 0.34 5.35 11.06
CA GLY A 94 1.54 4.63 11.48
C GLY A 94 1.92 3.45 10.59
N GLY A 95 2.03 3.66 9.28
CA GLY A 95 2.43 2.62 8.34
C GLY A 95 1.91 2.86 6.93
N GLY A 96 2.71 3.55 6.10
CA GLY A 96 2.36 3.75 4.69
C GLY A 96 2.11 2.42 3.97
N MET A 97 1.08 2.36 3.11
CA MET A 97 0.73 1.30 2.12
C MET A 97 0.81 -0.19 2.55
N PHE A 98 1.19 -0.50 3.79
CA PHE A 98 1.46 -1.84 4.31
C PHE A 98 0.75 -2.09 5.66
N GLY A 99 0.06 -1.09 6.22
CA GLY A 99 -0.51 -1.16 7.58
C GLY A 99 -1.95 -1.68 7.69
N ARG A 100 -2.71 -1.89 6.60
CA ARG A 100 -4.14 -2.24 6.72
C ARG A 100 -4.72 -3.19 5.65
N GLY A 101 -3.90 -4.07 5.10
CA GLY A 101 -4.36 -5.16 4.24
C GLY A 101 -3.80 -5.06 2.82
N GLY A 102 -2.78 -5.88 2.53
CA GLY A 102 -2.21 -5.94 1.18
C GLY A 102 -0.83 -6.58 1.14
N PHE A 103 -0.80 -7.91 1.12
CA PHE A 103 0.20 -8.76 0.45
C PHE A 103 1.69 -8.60 0.80
N GLY A 104 2.16 -9.53 1.64
CA GLY A 104 3.58 -9.92 1.65
C GLY A 104 4.08 -10.55 2.93
N GLY A 105 3.62 -11.78 3.26
CA GLY A 105 4.40 -12.64 4.14
C GLY A 105 3.72 -13.04 5.45
N ARG A 106 3.10 -14.21 5.41
CA ARG A 106 3.05 -15.15 6.53
C ARG A 106 4.46 -15.35 7.11
N GLY A 107 4.63 -15.05 8.40
CA GLY A 107 5.81 -15.43 9.21
C GLY A 107 6.53 -14.21 9.82
N GLY A 108 6.74 -14.09 11.12
CA GLY A 108 6.45 -14.98 12.23
C GLY A 108 6.75 -14.22 13.53
N PHE A 109 5.92 -14.44 14.53
CA PHE A 109 6.38 -14.32 15.91
C PHE A 109 7.33 -15.49 16.17
N GLY A 110 8.61 -15.20 16.41
CA GLY A 110 9.62 -16.18 16.80
C GLY A 110 10.62 -16.52 15.68
N GLY A 111 11.89 -16.18 15.89
CA GLY A 111 12.95 -16.56 14.96
C GLY A 111 14.29 -15.88 15.25
N ARG A 112 15.01 -16.40 16.25
CA ARG A 112 16.45 -16.19 16.46
C ARG A 112 17.20 -16.52 15.16
N GLY A 113 17.92 -15.54 14.62
CA GLY A 113 18.73 -15.70 13.41
C GLY A 113 19.64 -14.49 13.20
N GLY A 114 20.65 -14.34 14.06
CA GLY A 114 21.70 -13.36 13.88
C GLY A 114 22.67 -13.81 12.77
N GLY A 115 22.68 -13.08 11.67
CA GLY A 115 23.80 -13.01 10.73
C GLY A 115 24.46 -11.62 10.84
N PRO A 116 25.78 -11.47 10.60
CA PRO A 116 26.45 -10.17 10.76
C PRO A 116 26.05 -9.26 9.59
N GLY A 117 25.11 -8.36 9.85
CA GLY A 117 24.63 -7.39 8.86
C GLY A 117 23.37 -6.66 9.31
N GLY A 118 23.53 -5.62 10.14
CA GLY A 118 22.50 -4.61 10.40
C GLY A 118 23.14 -3.21 10.35
N PRO A 119 22.40 -2.12 10.11
CA PRO A 119 20.95 -1.98 10.29
C PRO A 119 20.19 -1.48 9.04
N GLY A 120 18.92 -1.89 8.93
CA GLY A 120 17.94 -1.20 8.11
C GLY A 120 17.78 -1.74 6.70
N GLY A 121 16.73 -2.52 6.47
CA GLY A 121 16.13 -2.70 5.15
C GLY A 121 15.53 -1.38 4.66
N GLY A 122 16.39 -0.41 4.36
CA GLY A 122 16.03 0.77 3.59
C GLY A 122 15.82 0.32 2.15
N ARG A 123 14.62 0.55 1.61
CA ARG A 123 14.42 0.63 0.16
C ARG A 123 15.45 1.62 -0.39
N ALA A 124 16.53 1.10 -0.95
CA ALA A 124 17.52 1.90 -1.66
C ALA A 124 16.80 2.62 -2.81
N GLY A 125 16.71 3.95 -2.73
CA GLY A 125 16.20 4.79 -3.81
C GLY A 125 15.08 5.78 -3.46
N ALA A 126 14.55 5.80 -2.23
CA ALA A 126 13.62 6.87 -1.82
C ALA A 126 14.40 8.02 -1.16
N PRO A 127 14.18 9.30 -1.55
CA PRO A 127 14.76 10.43 -0.83
C PRO A 127 14.35 10.35 0.65
N ALA A 128 15.29 10.63 1.55
CA ALA A 128 15.06 10.61 2.99
C ALA A 128 13.95 11.62 3.33
N ARG A 129 12.73 11.12 3.51
CA ARG A 129 11.63 11.93 4.03
C ARG A 129 11.96 12.35 5.46
N GLU A 130 11.68 13.60 5.81
CA GLU A 130 11.81 14.05 7.19
C GLU A 130 10.90 13.20 8.09
N GLN A 131 11.44 12.74 9.22
CA GLN A 131 10.67 11.98 10.19
C GLN A 131 9.63 12.88 10.87
N THR A 132 8.40 12.38 10.94
CA THR A 132 7.33 13.02 11.69
C THR A 132 7.58 12.98 13.20
N ALA A 133 6.92 13.85 13.97
CA ALA A 133 7.03 13.83 15.43
C ALA A 133 6.61 12.48 16.06
N VAL A 134 5.65 11.78 15.43
CA VAL A 134 5.23 10.45 15.86
C VAL A 134 6.34 9.44 15.61
N GLU A 135 6.95 9.45 14.42
CA GLU A 135 8.06 8.55 14.07
C GLU A 135 9.26 8.76 15.00
N LYS A 136 9.65 10.02 15.27
CA LYS A 136 10.71 10.35 16.23
C LYS A 136 10.41 9.81 17.63
N ALA A 137 9.18 9.99 18.13
CA ALA A 137 8.79 9.51 19.45
C ALA A 137 8.71 7.97 19.51
N GLN A 138 8.36 7.30 18.41
CA GLN A 138 8.40 5.84 18.31
C GLN A 138 9.83 5.32 18.34
N GLU A 139 10.74 5.96 17.60
CA GLU A 139 12.17 5.62 17.60
C GLU A 139 12.78 5.81 18.98
N GLN A 140 12.49 6.92 19.65
CA GLN A 140 12.96 7.16 21.02
C GLN A 140 12.47 6.09 22.00
N LEU A 141 11.18 5.74 21.96
CA LEU A 141 10.65 4.68 22.82
C LEU A 141 11.34 3.34 22.52
N ARG A 142 11.56 3.01 21.24
CA ARG A 142 12.28 1.80 20.85
C ARG A 142 13.69 1.78 21.42
N THR A 143 14.46 2.86 21.28
CA THR A 143 15.81 2.97 21.85
C THR A 143 15.84 2.79 23.36
N VAL A 144 14.86 3.37 24.08
CA VAL A 144 14.75 3.20 25.54
C VAL A 144 14.41 1.75 25.91
N LEU A 145 13.58 1.06 25.12
CA LEU A 145 13.24 -0.34 25.36
C LEU A 145 14.38 -1.31 24.99
N ASP A 146 15.17 -0.98 23.97
CA ASP A 146 16.33 -1.78 23.54
C ASP A 146 17.51 -1.66 24.56
N ASN A 147 17.53 -0.59 25.36
CA ASN A 147 18.48 -0.44 26.45
C ASN A 147 18.00 -1.12 27.73
N THR A 148 18.59 -2.27 28.07
CA THR A 148 18.24 -3.03 29.28
C THR A 148 18.53 -2.30 30.60
N ALA A 149 19.32 -1.23 30.59
CA ALA A 149 19.58 -0.39 31.75
C ALA A 149 18.59 0.77 31.91
N SER A 150 17.62 0.92 31.00
CA SER A 150 16.65 2.00 31.09
C SER A 150 15.72 1.87 32.29
N THR A 151 15.51 2.98 32.97
CA THR A 151 14.68 3.01 34.19
C THR A 151 13.19 3.05 33.86
N PRO A 152 12.31 2.63 34.78
CA PRO A 152 10.86 2.77 34.62
C PRO A 152 10.42 4.20 34.27
N ASP A 153 11.08 5.21 34.83
CA ASP A 153 10.77 6.62 34.56
C ASP A 153 11.16 7.05 33.14
N GLN A 154 12.28 6.54 32.60
CA GLN A 154 12.66 6.78 31.21
C GLN A 154 11.64 6.18 30.24
N ILE A 155 11.21 4.94 30.48
CA ILE A 155 10.17 4.27 29.69
C ILE A 155 8.85 5.06 29.76
N LYS A 156 8.43 5.45 30.96
CA LYS A 156 7.20 6.23 31.17
C LYS A 156 7.25 7.58 30.44
N THR A 157 8.40 8.24 30.46
CA THR A 157 8.62 9.52 29.77
C THR A 157 8.49 9.35 28.25
N SER A 158 9.20 8.40 27.64
CA SER A 158 9.13 8.17 26.18
C SER A 158 7.75 7.66 25.73
N LEU A 159 7.08 6.85 26.55
CA LEU A 159 5.71 6.42 26.28
C LEU A 159 4.72 7.60 26.28
N THR A 160 4.87 8.52 27.24
CA THR A 160 4.06 9.73 27.31
C THR A 160 4.30 10.61 26.10
N ALA A 161 5.57 10.82 25.70
CA ALA A 161 5.92 11.57 24.51
C ALA A 161 5.27 11.00 23.23
N LEU A 162 5.29 9.67 23.06
CA LEU A 162 4.64 9.01 21.94
C LEU A 162 3.11 9.22 21.93
N ARG A 163 2.47 9.09 23.10
CA ARG A 163 1.02 9.31 23.23
C ARG A 163 0.65 10.75 22.86
N THR A 164 1.37 11.73 23.39
CA THR A 164 1.18 13.15 23.08
C THR A 164 1.39 13.45 21.59
N ALA A 165 2.44 12.89 20.99
CA ALA A 165 2.71 13.08 19.56
C ALA A 165 1.58 12.52 18.69
N ARG A 166 1.05 11.35 19.03
CA ARG A 166 -0.10 10.74 18.33
C ARG A 166 -1.36 11.58 18.47
N GLU A 167 -1.65 12.06 19.67
CA GLU A 167 -2.82 12.89 19.92
C GLU A 167 -2.76 14.20 19.14
N LYS A 168 -1.61 14.87 19.15
CA LYS A 168 -1.39 16.07 18.33
C LYS A 168 -1.57 15.79 16.84
N ALA A 169 -1.04 14.67 16.34
CA ALA A 169 -1.21 14.30 14.93
C ALA A 169 -2.69 14.05 14.57
N LYS A 170 -3.47 13.42 15.45
CA LYS A 170 -4.91 13.24 15.27
C LYS A 170 -5.67 14.56 15.22
N GLN A 171 -5.35 15.48 16.13
CA GLN A 171 -5.97 16.81 16.14
C GLN A 171 -5.67 17.60 14.86
N GLN A 172 -4.42 17.53 14.39
CA GLN A 172 -4.02 18.16 13.13
C GLN A 172 -4.74 17.52 11.93
N LEU A 173 -4.88 16.20 11.91
CA LEU A 173 -5.63 15.49 10.87
C LEU A 173 -7.10 15.92 10.86
N ALA A 174 -7.75 15.93 12.03
CA ALA A 174 -9.15 16.34 12.16
C ALA A 174 -9.38 17.79 11.70
N ALA A 175 -8.47 18.71 12.08
CA ALA A 175 -8.53 20.09 11.61
C ALA A 175 -8.38 20.18 10.08
N ALA A 176 -7.41 19.47 9.49
CA ALA A 176 -7.22 19.46 8.04
C ALA A 176 -8.39 18.82 7.28
N GLN A 177 -9.02 17.78 7.83
CA GLN A 177 -10.22 17.18 7.27
C GLN A 177 -11.41 18.15 7.30
N LYS A 178 -11.58 18.88 8.41
CA LYS A 178 -12.59 19.94 8.52
C LYS A 178 -12.36 21.04 7.48
N ASP A 179 -11.14 21.57 7.39
CA ASP A 179 -10.79 22.61 6.42
C ASP A 179 -11.04 22.14 4.97
N LEU A 180 -10.78 20.87 4.69
CA LEU A 180 -11.07 20.27 3.37
C LEU A 180 -12.58 20.18 3.12
N ARG A 181 -13.38 19.79 4.12
CA ARG A 181 -14.85 19.71 4.02
C ARG A 181 -15.48 21.07 3.69
N GLU A 182 -14.92 22.17 4.18
CA GLU A 182 -15.43 23.53 3.94
C GLU A 182 -15.32 23.99 2.48
N ILE A 183 -14.45 23.37 1.67
CA ILE A 183 -14.15 23.83 0.30
C ILE A 183 -14.51 22.81 -0.80
N VAL A 184 -14.94 21.61 -0.42
CA VAL A 184 -15.37 20.57 -1.37
C VAL A 184 -16.88 20.62 -1.58
N THR A 185 -17.31 20.18 -2.75
CA THR A 185 -18.72 19.91 -3.01
C THR A 185 -19.15 18.60 -2.34
N ILE A 186 -20.46 18.40 -2.13
CA ILE A 186 -21.02 17.15 -1.58
C ILE A 186 -20.59 15.91 -2.40
N ARG A 187 -20.50 16.04 -3.73
CA ARG A 187 -20.03 14.94 -4.58
C ARG A 187 -18.56 14.60 -4.29
N GLN A 188 -17.70 15.63 -4.18
CA GLN A 188 -16.28 15.45 -3.87
C GLN A 188 -16.08 14.89 -2.47
N GLU A 189 -16.84 15.37 -1.49
CA GLU A 189 -16.85 14.83 -0.13
C GLU A 189 -17.19 13.33 -0.14
N ALA A 190 -18.26 12.92 -0.82
CA ALA A 190 -18.63 11.51 -0.92
C ALA A 190 -17.50 10.66 -1.54
N VAL A 191 -16.83 11.16 -2.58
CA VAL A 191 -15.66 10.49 -3.17
C VAL A 191 -14.52 10.39 -2.16
N LEU A 192 -14.20 11.48 -1.44
CA LEU A 192 -13.14 11.50 -0.42
C LEU A 192 -13.44 10.58 0.76
N VAL A 193 -14.71 10.44 1.16
CA VAL A 193 -15.15 9.48 2.18
C VAL A 193 -14.98 8.04 1.68
N MET A 194 -15.39 7.74 0.44
CA MET A 194 -15.15 6.43 -0.17
C MET A 194 -13.66 6.07 -0.28
N MET A 195 -12.80 7.08 -0.45
CA MET A 195 -11.35 6.94 -0.47
C MET A 195 -10.72 6.84 0.94
N GLY A 196 -11.50 7.04 2.01
CA GLY A 196 -11.01 7.08 3.39
C GLY A 196 -10.13 8.29 3.71
N THR A 197 -10.25 9.37 2.93
CA THR A 197 -9.56 10.65 3.16
C THR A 197 -10.37 11.54 4.11
N LEU A 198 -11.69 11.56 3.93
CA LEU A 198 -12.64 12.16 4.88
C LEU A 198 -13.42 11.04 5.60
N ASP A 199 -14.06 11.41 6.69
CA ASP A 199 -14.97 10.60 7.50
C ASP A 199 -16.45 10.98 7.29
#